data_AF-I3I827-F1
#
_entry.id   AF-I3I827-F1
#
_cell.length_a   1.000
_cell.length_b   1.000
_cell.length_c   1.000
_cell.angle_alpha   90.00
_cell.angle_beta   90.00
_cell.angle_gamma   90.00
#
_symmetry.space_group_name_H-M   'P 1'
#
loop_
_entity.id
_entity.type
_entity.pdbx_description
1 polymer ?
#
loop_
_entity_poly.entity_id
_entity_poly.type
_entity_poly.pdbx_seq_one_letter_code
_entity_poly.pdbx_strand_id
1 'polypeptide(L)'
;MFFATAVYAVPEHLMRPAVTVEWTELLPDEDLRLLESIPQVDHESMSEDELALDSPMEGLNSNTSAFEDQVANAIAESKQAIADEKKYGRDWRDALKSTKVRPEFNNKRIRIAGYIVPIEYDDNQVITEFFLVPYFGACIHVPPPPPNQLIYVKHPKGFQLPDLYTPFWVDGTVVIETQENELGLSAYSMRNVKLTRYEEPEEPEFLN
;
A
#
# COMPACT_ATOMS: atom_id res chain seq x y z
N MET A 1 29.11 -10.21 51.29
CA MET A 1 28.49 -9.28 50.32
C MET A 1 27.98 -10.13 49.17
N PHE A 2 26.67 -10.44 49.12
CA PHE A 2 26.07 -11.27 48.08
C PHE A 2 25.58 -10.37 46.95
N PHE A 3 26.09 -10.57 45.73
CA PHE A 3 25.55 -9.94 44.54
C PHE A 3 24.37 -10.77 44.05
N ALA A 4 23.16 -10.22 44.13
CA ALA A 4 22.00 -10.80 43.45
C ALA A 4 22.07 -10.41 41.97
N THR A 5 22.42 -11.36 41.11
CA THR A 5 22.25 -11.23 39.66
C THR A 5 20.75 -11.32 39.36
N ALA A 6 20.14 -10.18 39.04
CA ALA A 6 18.77 -10.16 38.53
C ALA A 6 18.76 -10.78 37.12
N VAL A 7 18.18 -11.97 37.00
CA VAL A 7 17.85 -12.56 35.70
C VAL A 7 16.59 -11.84 35.21
N TYR A 8 16.76 -10.87 34.31
CA TYR A 8 15.63 -10.25 33.62
C TYR A 8 15.01 -11.29 32.69
N ALA A 9 13.82 -11.79 33.04
CA ALA A 9 13.03 -12.62 32.14
C ALA A 9 12.65 -11.80 30.91
N VAL A 10 13.03 -12.28 29.72
CA VAL A 10 12.61 -11.68 28.45
C VAL A 10 11.10 -11.94 28.30
N PRO A 11 10.25 -10.90 28.20
CA PRO A 11 8.80 -11.09 28.12
C PRO A 11 8.40 -11.95 26.91
N GLU A 12 7.50 -12.92 27.12
CA GLU A 12 7.14 -14.01 26.20
C GLU A 12 6.84 -13.58 24.75
N HIS A 13 6.28 -12.38 24.54
CA HIS A 13 6.05 -11.82 23.20
C HIS A 13 7.33 -11.61 22.37
N LEU A 14 8.50 -11.49 23.01
CA LEU A 14 9.81 -11.39 22.35
C LEU A 14 10.40 -12.77 21.99
N MET A 15 9.84 -13.86 22.54
CA MET A 15 10.32 -15.23 22.29
C MET A 15 9.61 -15.94 21.12
N ARG A 16 8.47 -15.41 20.64
CA ARG A 16 7.79 -16.01 19.49
C ARG A 16 8.60 -15.74 18.21
N PRO A 17 8.86 -16.75 17.37
CA PRO A 17 9.45 -16.52 16.07
C PRO A 17 8.51 -15.63 15.26
N ALA A 18 9.09 -14.65 14.55
CA ALA A 18 8.33 -13.82 13.65
C ALA A 18 7.72 -14.69 12.54
N VAL A 19 6.42 -14.52 12.30
CA VAL A 19 5.75 -15.15 11.17
C VAL A 19 6.05 -14.31 9.93
N THR A 20 6.56 -14.94 8.87
CA THR A 20 6.70 -14.25 7.58
C THR A 20 5.32 -13.98 7.00
N VAL A 21 5.08 -12.73 6.58
CA VAL A 21 3.78 -12.25 6.10
C VAL A 21 3.99 -11.50 4.79
N GLU A 22 3.13 -11.77 3.82
CA GLU A 22 3.06 -11.02 2.57
C GLU A 22 2.12 -9.81 2.70
N TRP A 23 2.34 -8.78 1.89
CA TRP A 23 1.53 -7.56 1.93
C TRP A 23 0.04 -7.80 1.69
N THR A 24 -0.29 -8.72 0.77
CA THR A 24 -1.68 -9.08 0.47
C THR A 24 -2.40 -9.71 1.67
N GLU A 25 -1.67 -10.33 2.60
CA GLU A 25 -2.27 -10.93 3.80
C GLU A 25 -2.74 -9.87 4.82
N LEU A 26 -2.22 -8.64 4.75
CA LEU A 26 -2.63 -7.51 5.59
C LEU A 26 -3.93 -6.86 5.12
N LEU A 27 -4.35 -7.12 3.88
CA LEU A 27 -5.59 -6.62 3.32
C LEU A 27 -6.78 -7.43 3.82
N PRO A 28 -7.91 -6.78 4.20
CA PRO A 28 -9.18 -7.48 4.33
C PRO A 28 -9.58 -8.16 3.01
N ASP A 29 -10.18 -9.35 3.07
CA ASP A 29 -10.55 -10.14 1.89
C ASP A 29 -11.41 -9.35 0.88
N GLU A 30 -12.29 -8.47 1.37
CA GLU A 30 -13.11 -7.61 0.53
C GLU A 30 -12.26 -6.59 -0.24
N ASP A 31 -11.29 -5.94 0.43
CA ASP A 31 -10.43 -4.95 -0.21
C ASP A 31 -9.51 -5.61 -1.24
N LEU A 32 -8.96 -6.80 -0.94
CA LEU A 32 -8.15 -7.57 -1.89
C LEU A 32 -8.95 -7.91 -3.15
N ARG A 33 -10.17 -8.45 -2.99
CA ARG A 33 -11.05 -8.77 -4.12
C ARG A 33 -11.40 -7.56 -4.98
N LEU A 34 -11.59 -6.39 -4.35
CA LEU A 34 -11.87 -5.15 -5.08
C LEU A 34 -10.62 -4.69 -5.86
N LEU A 35 -9.42 -4.76 -5.28
CA LEU A 35 -8.18 -4.42 -5.98
C LEU A 35 -7.86 -5.39 -7.14
N GLU A 36 -8.18 -6.67 -7.00
CA GLU A 36 -8.04 -7.64 -8.09
C GLU A 36 -9.03 -7.42 -9.24
N SER A 37 -10.12 -6.67 -9.00
CA SER A 37 -11.11 -6.32 -10.01
C SER A 37 -10.80 -5.05 -10.80
N ILE A 38 -9.65 -4.41 -10.53
CA ILE A 38 -9.21 -3.21 -11.26
C ILE A 38 -9.18 -3.55 -12.77
N PRO A 39 -9.86 -2.76 -13.62
CA PRO A 39 -9.78 -2.93 -15.07
C PRO A 39 -8.32 -2.85 -15.54
N GLN A 40 -7.89 -3.81 -16.34
CA GLN A 40 -6.56 -3.74 -16.95
C GLN A 40 -6.50 -2.52 -17.86
N VAL A 41 -5.52 -1.65 -17.62
CA VAL A 41 -5.23 -0.55 -18.53
C VAL A 41 -4.54 -1.16 -19.74
N ASP A 42 -5.20 -1.12 -20.89
CA ASP A 42 -4.58 -1.53 -22.13
C ASP A 42 -3.49 -0.51 -22.49
N HIS A 43 -2.24 -0.97 -22.50
CA HIS A 43 -1.10 -0.17 -22.93
C HIS A 43 -0.80 -0.37 -24.42
N GLU A 44 -1.52 -1.28 -25.08
CA GLU A 44 -1.49 -1.41 -26.54
C GLU A 44 -2.56 -0.49 -27.12
N SER A 45 -2.10 0.62 -27.70
CA SER A 45 -2.90 1.60 -28.44
C SER A 45 -3.78 2.54 -27.60
N MET A 46 -3.19 3.68 -27.22
CA MET A 46 -3.87 4.90 -27.65
C MET A 46 -3.86 4.84 -29.19
N SER A 47 -4.97 4.42 -29.80
CA SER A 47 -5.11 4.50 -31.25
C SER A 47 -4.94 5.97 -31.67
N GLU A 48 -4.37 6.22 -32.85
CA GLU A 48 -4.29 7.61 -33.38
C GLU A 48 -5.69 8.26 -33.43
N ASP A 49 -6.74 7.44 -33.55
CA ASP A 49 -8.14 7.85 -33.50
C ASP A 49 -8.59 8.37 -32.12
N GLU A 50 -8.09 7.79 -31.02
CA GLU A 50 -8.42 8.22 -29.65
C GLU A 50 -7.63 9.47 -29.22
N LEU A 51 -6.45 9.68 -29.81
CA LEU A 51 -5.70 10.95 -29.76
C LEU A 51 -6.37 12.06 -30.60
N ALA A 52 -7.10 11.70 -31.66
CA ALA A 52 -7.81 12.66 -32.52
C ALA A 52 -9.15 13.13 -31.93
N LEU A 53 -9.74 12.37 -31.00
CA LEU A 53 -10.98 12.72 -30.28
C LEU A 53 -10.82 13.86 -29.27
N ASP A 54 -9.59 14.31 -28.99
CA ASP A 54 -9.32 15.53 -28.21
C ASP A 54 -9.36 16.82 -29.07
N SER A 55 -9.89 16.72 -30.30
CA SER A 55 -10.15 17.88 -31.16
C SER A 55 -11.41 18.66 -30.71
N PRO A 56 -11.41 19.99 -30.82
CA PRO A 56 -12.40 20.83 -30.15
C PRO A 56 -13.79 20.67 -30.78
N MET A 57 -14.77 20.33 -29.93
CA MET A 57 -16.23 20.42 -30.12
C MET A 57 -16.67 21.02 -31.47
N GLU A 58 -16.86 20.17 -32.48
CA GLU A 58 -17.52 20.56 -33.74
C GLU A 58 -19.04 20.35 -33.65
N GLY A 59 -19.76 21.47 -33.83
CA GLY A 59 -21.01 21.54 -34.59
C GLY A 59 -22.19 20.64 -34.18
N LEU A 60 -23.06 21.18 -33.30
CA LEU A 60 -24.41 20.67 -33.06
C LEU A 60 -25.19 20.53 -34.38
N ASN A 61 -25.56 19.30 -34.75
CA ASN A 61 -26.50 19.03 -35.84
C ASN A 61 -27.93 19.03 -35.30
N SER A 62 -28.77 19.90 -35.84
CA SER A 62 -30.12 20.18 -35.38
C SER A 62 -31.14 19.17 -35.92
N ASN A 63 -31.21 17.99 -35.31
CA ASN A 63 -32.40 17.13 -35.39
C ASN A 63 -32.87 16.86 -33.96
N THR A 64 -33.89 17.59 -33.52
CA THR A 64 -34.31 17.67 -32.11
C THR A 64 -34.78 16.34 -31.53
N SER A 65 -35.46 15.48 -32.29
CA SER A 65 -35.98 14.21 -31.75
C SER A 65 -34.91 13.14 -31.53
N ALA A 66 -33.95 13.01 -32.45
CA ALA A 66 -32.87 12.02 -32.31
C ALA A 66 -31.88 12.42 -31.21
N PHE A 67 -31.64 13.71 -31.02
CA PHE A 67 -30.84 14.22 -29.92
C PHE A 67 -31.53 14.03 -28.57
N GLU A 68 -32.85 14.26 -28.50
CA GLU A 68 -33.64 14.00 -27.27
C GLU A 68 -33.58 12.52 -26.87
N ASP A 69 -33.71 11.59 -27.83
CA ASP A 69 -33.60 10.16 -27.56
C ASP A 69 -32.17 9.75 -27.15
N GLN A 70 -31.14 10.32 -27.78
CA GLN A 70 -29.74 10.07 -27.41
C GLN A 70 -29.41 10.62 -26.03
N VAL A 71 -29.88 11.82 -25.70
CA VAL A 71 -29.70 12.41 -24.37
C VAL A 71 -30.49 11.63 -23.33
N ALA A 72 -31.71 11.19 -23.64
CA ALA A 72 -32.50 10.36 -22.74
C ALA A 72 -31.83 9.01 -22.47
N ASN A 73 -31.27 8.38 -23.50
CA ASN A 73 -30.52 7.13 -23.36
C ASN A 73 -29.21 7.34 -22.58
N ALA A 74 -28.42 8.37 -22.87
CA ALA A 74 -27.21 8.69 -22.10
C ALA A 74 -27.52 9.03 -20.63
N ILE A 75 -28.63 9.71 -20.36
CA ILE A 75 -29.11 9.98 -19.00
C ILE A 75 -29.61 8.69 -18.33
N ALA A 76 -30.26 7.80 -19.07
CA ALA A 76 -30.73 6.52 -18.54
C ALA A 76 -29.54 5.60 -18.22
N GLU A 77 -28.56 5.51 -19.12
CA GLU A 77 -27.31 4.75 -18.95
C GLU A 77 -26.48 5.31 -17.79
N SER A 78 -26.33 6.62 -17.68
CA SER A 78 -25.64 7.23 -16.52
C SER A 78 -26.43 7.01 -15.22
N LYS A 79 -27.75 7.12 -15.22
CA LYS A 79 -28.58 6.77 -14.05
C LYS A 79 -28.50 5.29 -13.70
N GLN A 80 -28.38 4.41 -14.69
CA GLN A 80 -28.22 2.97 -14.51
C GLN A 80 -26.84 2.67 -13.92
N ALA A 81 -25.77 3.29 -14.42
CA ALA A 81 -24.42 3.19 -13.89
C ALA A 81 -24.33 3.71 -12.44
N ILE A 82 -24.97 4.85 -12.15
CA ILE A 82 -25.09 5.41 -10.79
C ILE A 82 -26.00 4.54 -9.89
N ALA A 83 -27.01 3.88 -10.45
CA ALA A 83 -27.85 2.94 -9.72
C ALA A 83 -27.12 1.62 -9.46
N ASP A 84 -26.26 1.17 -10.37
CA ASP A 84 -25.41 0.00 -10.22
C ASP A 84 -24.27 0.28 -9.21
N GLU A 85 -23.71 1.50 -9.18
CA GLU A 85 -22.84 2.01 -8.11
C GLU A 85 -23.53 1.96 -6.73
N LYS A 86 -24.83 2.19 -6.66
CA LYS A 86 -25.64 2.03 -5.44
C LYS A 86 -26.06 0.58 -5.15
N LYS A 87 -26.03 -0.31 -6.14
CA LYS A 87 -26.52 -1.70 -6.06
C LYS A 87 -25.40 -2.68 -5.71
N TYR A 88 -24.17 -2.37 -6.09
CA TYR A 88 -22.95 -3.07 -5.68
C TYR A 88 -22.17 -2.14 -4.75
N GLY A 89 -22.37 -2.26 -3.44
CA GLY A 89 -21.60 -1.47 -2.46
C GLY A 89 -20.09 -1.67 -2.64
N ARG A 90 -19.30 -0.63 -2.32
CA ARG A 90 -17.81 -0.50 -2.44
C ARG A 90 -17.19 -0.96 -3.77
N ASP A 91 -16.41 -0.09 -4.41
CA ASP A 91 -15.64 -0.36 -5.64
C ASP A 91 -14.12 -0.41 -5.37
N TRP A 92 -13.30 -0.79 -6.36
CA TRP A 92 -11.83 -0.80 -6.28
C TRP A 92 -11.23 0.55 -5.88
N ARG A 93 -11.89 1.66 -6.26
CA ARG A 93 -11.51 3.02 -5.84
C ARG A 93 -11.65 3.24 -4.32
N ASP A 94 -12.61 2.56 -3.68
CA ASP A 94 -12.75 2.59 -2.22
C ASP A 94 -11.65 1.77 -1.56
N ALA A 95 -11.27 0.64 -2.17
CA ALA A 95 -10.15 -0.18 -1.69
C ALA A 95 -8.82 0.60 -1.72
N LEU A 96 -8.60 1.45 -2.73
CA LEU A 96 -7.42 2.32 -2.82
C LEU A 96 -7.27 3.33 -1.68
N LYS A 97 -8.35 3.64 -0.96
CA LYS A 97 -8.35 4.59 0.16
C LYS A 97 -8.66 3.90 1.49
N SER A 98 -8.69 2.56 1.51
CA SER A 98 -9.17 1.80 2.65
C SER A 98 -8.18 1.88 3.83
N THR A 99 -8.73 2.21 4.99
CA THR A 99 -8.06 2.09 6.30
C THR A 99 -8.50 0.83 7.04
N LYS A 100 -9.29 -0.05 6.40
CA LYS A 100 -9.72 -1.31 7.01
C LYS A 100 -8.52 -2.24 7.18
N VAL A 101 -8.46 -2.90 8.33
CA VAL A 101 -7.35 -3.73 8.77
C VAL A 101 -7.84 -5.10 9.20
N ARG A 102 -6.91 -6.05 9.36
CA ARG A 102 -7.15 -7.38 9.89
C ARG A 102 -6.77 -7.46 11.38
N PRO A 103 -7.75 -7.49 12.30
CA PRO A 103 -7.51 -7.41 13.75
C PRO A 103 -6.54 -8.45 14.31
N GLU A 104 -6.46 -9.63 13.69
CA GLU A 104 -5.57 -10.73 14.06
C GLU A 104 -4.07 -10.41 13.94
N PHE A 105 -3.70 -9.32 13.25
CA PHE A 105 -2.32 -8.84 13.22
C PHE A 105 -1.99 -7.88 14.37
N ASN A 106 -2.98 -7.41 15.13
CA ASN A 106 -2.71 -6.51 16.25
C ASN A 106 -1.86 -7.20 17.33
N ASN A 107 -0.76 -6.56 17.73
CA ASN A 107 0.25 -7.09 18.65
C ASN A 107 0.91 -8.41 18.19
N LYS A 108 0.83 -8.73 16.89
CA LYS A 108 1.48 -9.92 16.32
C LYS A 108 2.90 -9.57 15.90
N ARG A 109 3.86 -10.44 16.24
CA ARG A 109 5.23 -10.34 15.74
C ARG A 109 5.31 -10.97 14.36
N ILE A 110 5.68 -10.16 13.36
CA ILE A 110 5.78 -10.58 11.96
C ILE A 110 7.14 -10.22 11.39
N ARG A 111 7.47 -10.83 10.26
CA ARG A 111 8.56 -10.45 9.37
C ARG A 111 7.96 -10.16 8.00
N ILE A 112 8.23 -8.98 7.46
CA ILE A 112 7.71 -8.56 6.16
C ILE A 112 8.82 -7.87 5.35
N ALA A 113 8.86 -8.12 4.05
CA ALA A 113 9.80 -7.46 3.14
C ALA A 113 9.18 -6.16 2.61
N GLY A 114 9.96 -5.10 2.46
CA GLY A 114 9.47 -3.87 1.85
C GLY A 114 10.56 -2.83 1.65
N TYR A 115 10.17 -1.71 1.06
CA TYR A 115 11.03 -0.55 0.83
C TYR A 115 10.84 0.49 1.91
N ILE A 116 11.88 1.26 2.20
CA ILE A 116 11.84 2.26 3.26
C ILE A 116 11.70 3.65 2.64
N VAL A 117 10.66 4.38 3.05
CA VAL A 117 10.44 5.80 2.74
C VAL A 117 10.70 6.62 4.01
N PRO A 118 11.85 7.31 4.13
CA PRO A 118 12.17 8.09 5.32
C PRO A 118 11.16 9.21 5.57
N ILE A 119 10.80 9.41 6.84
CA ILE A 119 9.90 10.49 7.29
C ILE A 119 10.68 11.49 8.15
N GLU A 120 11.41 10.99 9.15
CA GLU A 120 12.10 11.82 10.15
C GLU A 120 13.55 11.38 10.31
N TYR A 121 14.42 12.36 10.57
CA TYR A 121 15.85 12.17 10.82
C TYR A 121 16.25 12.77 12.15
N ASP A 122 17.23 12.17 12.82
CA ASP A 122 17.86 12.82 13.98
C ASP A 122 18.87 13.91 13.55
N ASP A 123 19.45 14.59 14.54
CA ASP A 123 20.46 15.64 14.34
C ASP A 123 21.70 15.17 13.57
N ASN A 124 21.95 13.86 13.49
CA ASN A 124 23.06 13.23 12.77
C ASN A 124 22.65 12.70 11.40
N GLN A 125 21.47 13.08 10.88
CA GLN A 125 20.91 12.60 9.61
C GLN A 125 20.66 11.09 9.59
N VAL A 126 20.37 10.49 10.75
CA VAL A 126 20.01 9.07 10.86
C VAL A 126 18.49 8.94 10.86
N ILE A 127 17.95 8.00 10.08
CA ILE A 127 16.50 7.83 9.94
C ILE A 127 15.93 7.24 11.23
N THR A 128 14.98 7.95 11.85
CA THR A 128 14.33 7.54 13.10
C THR A 128 12.87 7.13 12.91
N GLU A 129 12.22 7.63 11.86
CA GLU A 129 10.85 7.28 11.49
C GLU A 129 10.73 7.12 9.97
N PHE A 130 9.95 6.12 9.54
CA PHE A 130 9.77 5.83 8.12
C PHE A 130 8.47 5.09 7.84
N PHE A 131 7.99 5.16 6.60
CA PHE A 131 7.02 4.19 6.08
C PHE A 131 7.75 3.00 5.48
N LEU A 132 7.25 1.81 5.80
CA LEU A 132 7.56 0.59 5.06
C LEU A 132 6.43 0.38 4.03
N VAL A 133 6.81 0.12 2.78
CA VAL A 133 5.88 0.05 1.63
C VAL A 133 6.18 -1.18 0.74
N PRO A 134 5.17 -1.69 -0.01
CA PRO A 134 5.30 -2.93 -0.79
C PRO A 134 6.18 -2.85 -2.03
N TYR A 135 6.37 -1.66 -2.61
CA TYR A 135 7.11 -1.50 -3.86
C TYR A 135 7.96 -0.22 -3.88
N PHE A 136 9.03 -0.26 -4.67
CA PHE A 136 9.90 0.89 -4.89
C PHE A 136 9.15 2.03 -5.55
N GLY A 137 9.40 3.26 -5.11
CA GLY A 137 8.75 4.46 -5.66
C GLY A 137 7.31 4.68 -5.18
N ALA A 138 6.83 3.90 -4.21
CA ALA A 138 5.61 4.24 -3.49
C ALA A 138 5.73 5.64 -2.84
N CYS A 139 4.60 6.36 -2.78
CA CYS A 139 4.46 7.72 -2.25
C CYS A 139 5.12 8.85 -3.05
N ILE A 140 5.94 8.55 -4.06
CA ILE A 140 6.47 9.55 -5.01
C ILE A 140 5.78 9.49 -6.39
N HIS A 141 5.18 8.35 -6.72
CA HIS A 141 4.40 8.15 -7.93
C HIS A 141 2.94 7.84 -7.60
N VAL A 142 2.05 8.20 -8.52
CA VAL A 142 0.60 7.98 -8.35
C VAL A 142 0.15 6.70 -9.07
N PRO A 143 -0.81 5.95 -8.51
CA PRO A 143 -1.42 6.14 -7.19
C PRO A 143 -0.49 5.64 -6.05
N PRO A 144 -0.50 6.29 -4.87
CA PRO A 144 0.15 5.76 -3.69
C PRO A 144 -0.55 4.45 -3.25
N PRO A 145 0.14 3.57 -2.50
CA PRO A 145 -0.51 2.38 -1.97
C PRO A 145 -1.65 2.77 -1.01
N PRO A 146 -2.67 1.90 -0.85
CA PRO A 146 -3.73 2.13 0.12
C PRO A 146 -3.20 2.25 1.56
N PRO A 147 -3.87 2.97 2.49
CA PRO A 147 -3.41 3.10 3.88
C PRO A 147 -3.15 1.77 4.61
N ASN A 148 -3.92 0.73 4.31
CA ASN A 148 -3.72 -0.63 4.85
C ASN A 148 -2.61 -1.44 4.13
N GLN A 149 -1.83 -0.78 3.27
CA GLN A 149 -0.59 -1.25 2.66
C GLN A 149 0.59 -0.32 2.99
N LEU A 150 0.45 0.54 3.99
CA LEU A 150 1.53 1.33 4.57
C LEU A 150 1.70 0.91 6.03
N ILE A 151 2.94 0.66 6.44
CA ILE A 151 3.28 0.44 7.84
C ILE A 151 4.18 1.58 8.30
N TYR A 152 3.70 2.36 9.28
CA TYR A 152 4.53 3.37 9.92
C TYR A 152 5.44 2.74 10.98
N VAL A 153 6.72 3.11 10.97
CA VAL A 153 7.72 2.52 11.86
C VAL A 153 8.45 3.61 12.61
N LYS A 154 8.45 3.50 13.95
CA LYS A 154 9.36 4.24 14.83
C LYS A 154 10.57 3.38 15.17
N HIS A 155 11.76 3.87 14.86
CA HIS A 155 13.02 3.20 15.13
C HIS A 155 14.01 4.14 15.86
N PRO A 156 13.86 4.35 17.17
CA PRO A 156 14.70 5.30 17.93
C PRO A 156 16.20 4.98 17.94
N LYS A 157 16.59 3.73 17.62
CA LYS A 157 18.00 3.35 17.47
C LYS A 157 18.64 3.99 16.22
N GLY A 158 17.82 4.48 15.30
CA GLY A 158 18.25 5.01 14.03
C GLY A 158 18.73 3.92 13.08
N PHE A 159 18.67 4.19 11.78
CA PHE A 159 19.39 3.39 10.80
C PHE A 159 19.88 4.26 9.63
N GLN A 160 20.95 3.83 8.98
CA GLN A 160 21.41 4.44 7.74
C GLN A 160 20.89 3.61 6.57
N LEU A 161 20.23 4.28 5.62
CA LEU A 161 19.74 3.65 4.41
C LEU A 161 20.83 3.75 3.33
N PRO A 162 21.36 2.64 2.81
CA PRO A 162 22.38 2.67 1.76
C PRO A 162 21.83 3.30 0.47
N ASP A 163 20.61 2.90 0.10
CA ASP A 163 19.90 3.36 -1.09
C ASP A 163 18.39 3.09 -0.95
N LEU A 164 17.55 3.89 -1.61
CA LEU A 164 16.09 3.83 -1.51
C LEU A 164 15.48 2.63 -2.27
N TYR A 165 16.25 2.00 -3.17
CA TYR A 165 15.80 0.86 -3.98
C TYR A 165 16.17 -0.49 -3.38
N THR A 166 16.86 -0.52 -2.23
CA THR A 166 17.17 -1.75 -1.51
C THR A 166 15.98 -2.13 -0.64
N PRO A 167 15.39 -3.33 -0.83
CA PRO A 167 14.39 -3.84 0.07
C PRO A 167 15.01 -4.31 1.40
N PHE A 168 14.22 -4.27 2.46
CA PHE A 168 14.58 -4.73 3.79
C PHE A 168 13.55 -5.74 4.29
N TRP A 169 14.05 -6.78 4.96
CA TRP A 169 13.25 -7.53 5.92
C TRP A 169 13.10 -6.73 7.21
N VAL A 170 11.85 -6.51 7.59
CA VAL A 170 11.50 -5.84 8.85
C VAL A 170 10.81 -6.87 9.76
N ASP A 171 11.49 -7.25 10.83
CA ASP A 171 10.94 -8.08 11.91
C ASP A 171 10.49 -7.15 13.04
N GLY A 172 9.23 -7.21 13.45
CA GLY A 172 8.73 -6.36 14.51
C GLY A 172 7.32 -6.72 14.96
N THR A 173 6.81 -5.99 15.95
CA THR A 173 5.44 -6.15 16.46
C THR A 173 4.52 -5.16 15.77
N VAL A 174 3.54 -5.67 15.03
CA VAL A 174 2.49 -4.86 14.40
C VAL A 174 1.54 -4.33 15.46
N VAL A 175 1.13 -3.08 15.31
CA VAL A 175 0.09 -2.43 16.09
C VAL A 175 -0.89 -1.79 15.13
N ILE A 176 -2.18 -1.99 15.35
CA ILE A 176 -3.23 -1.34 14.57
C ILE A 176 -3.40 0.08 15.13
N GLU A 177 -2.67 1.01 14.54
CA GLU A 177 -2.67 2.43 14.88
C GLU A 177 -2.54 3.22 13.59
N THR A 178 -3.46 4.15 13.38
CA THR A 178 -3.44 5.06 12.24
C THR A 178 -2.44 6.17 12.48
N GLN A 179 -1.58 6.43 11.49
CA GLN A 179 -0.63 7.54 11.49
C GLN A 179 -0.74 8.30 10.18
N GLU A 180 -0.84 9.62 10.28
CA GLU A 180 -0.99 10.53 9.15
C GLU A 180 0.13 11.58 9.20
N ASN A 181 0.76 11.82 8.06
CA ASN A 181 1.71 12.89 7.85
C ASN A 181 1.62 13.41 6.40
N GLU A 182 2.52 14.32 6.03
CA GLU A 182 2.55 14.92 4.69
C GLU A 182 2.79 13.90 3.56
N LEU A 183 3.45 12.77 3.86
CA LEU A 183 3.76 11.73 2.88
C LEU A 183 2.65 10.67 2.75
N GLY A 184 1.74 10.57 3.71
CA GLY A 184 0.60 9.66 3.61
C GLY A 184 -0.07 9.27 4.92
N LEU A 185 -1.08 8.42 4.76
CA LEU A 185 -1.86 7.82 5.83
C LEU A 185 -1.56 6.33 5.89
N SER A 186 -1.20 5.82 7.06
CA SER A 186 -1.00 4.39 7.32
C SER A 186 -2.06 3.87 8.30
N ALA A 187 -2.53 2.65 8.10
CA ALA A 187 -3.47 1.97 9.00
C ALA A 187 -2.77 1.01 9.98
N TYR A 188 -1.50 0.68 9.69
CA TYR A 188 -0.66 -0.16 10.53
C TYR A 188 0.57 0.62 11.01
N SER A 189 1.02 0.29 12.22
CA SER A 189 2.30 0.72 12.76
C SER A 189 3.13 -0.49 13.19
N MET A 190 4.45 -0.34 13.33
CA MET A 190 5.32 -1.39 13.85
C MET A 190 6.30 -0.88 14.90
N ARG A 191 6.50 -1.69 15.94
CA ARG A 191 7.39 -1.40 17.08
C ARG A 191 8.42 -2.50 17.27
N ASN A 192 9.47 -2.21 18.03
CA ASN A 192 10.55 -3.15 18.37
C ASN A 192 11.21 -3.78 17.12
N VAL A 193 11.41 -2.97 16.08
CA VAL A 193 11.84 -3.47 14.78
C VAL A 193 13.31 -3.85 14.74
N LYS A 194 13.61 -4.91 14.01
CA LYS A 194 14.93 -5.30 13.53
C LYS A 194 14.91 -5.26 12.00
N LEU A 195 15.83 -4.49 11.44
CA LEU A 195 16.03 -4.38 10.00
C LEU A 195 17.12 -5.36 9.55
N THR A 196 16.91 -6.01 8.43
CA THR A 196 17.91 -6.84 7.76
C THR A 196 17.80 -6.59 6.27
N ARG A 197 18.91 -6.27 5.61
CA ARG A 197 18.91 -6.06 4.17
C ARG A 197 18.35 -7.31 3.48
N TYR A 198 17.49 -7.13 2.47
CA TYR A 198 17.12 -8.24 1.62
C TYR A 198 18.31 -8.58 0.71
N GLU A 199 18.75 -9.83 0.76
CA GLU A 199 19.77 -10.37 -0.13
C GLU A 199 19.08 -11.40 -1.02
N GLU A 200 19.25 -11.26 -2.33
CA GLU A 200 18.79 -12.28 -3.27
C GLU A 200 19.58 -13.56 -2.99
N PRO A 201 18.93 -14.74 -2.90
CA PRO A 201 19.65 -15.98 -2.75
C PRO A 201 20.58 -16.15 -3.95
N GLU A 202 21.88 -16.37 -3.73
CA GLU A 202 22.79 -16.69 -4.82
C GLU A 202 22.27 -17.94 -5.54
N GLU A 203 21.95 -17.81 -6.84
CA GLU A 203 21.59 -18.97 -7.64
C GLU A 203 22.78 -19.95 -7.62
N PRO A 204 22.54 -21.25 -7.37
CA PRO A 204 23.62 -22.22 -7.45
C PRO A 204 24.18 -22.20 -8.87
N GLU A 205 25.48 -21.91 -9.02
CA GLU A 205 26.18 -22.06 -10.29
C GLU A 205 25.96 -23.48 -10.81
N PHE A 206 25.10 -23.64 -11.82
CA PHE A 206 25.02 -24.86 -12.58
C PHE A 206 26.34 -24.98 -13.36
N LEU A 207 27.27 -25.76 -12.81
CA LEU A 207 28.51 -26.13 -13.50
C LEU A 207 28.13 -26.81 -14.83
N ASN A 208 28.44 -26.15 -15.94
CA ASN A 208 28.40 -26.71 -17.29
C ASN A 208 29.53 -27.74 -17.49
#